data_AF-T0RJ84-F1
#
_entry.id   AF-T0RJ84-F1
#
_cell.length_a   1.000
_cell.length_b   1.000
_cell.length_c   1.000
_cell.angle_alpha   90.00
_cell.angle_beta   90.00
_cell.angle_gamma   90.00
#
_symmetry.space_group_name_H-M   'P 1'
#
loop_
_entity.id
_entity.type
_entity.pdbx_description
1 polymer ?
#
loop_
_entity_poly.entity_id
_entity_poly.type
_entity_poly.pdbx_seq_one_letter_code
_entity_poly.pdbx_strand_id
1 'polypeptide(L)'
;MNHIIIPTLFILFFLVACTSQDIPKIGYQENSCIKELNEKYRNISSLGNNIYRLEKIEQKGLIVSIWHHNEWYYQGHKKHTYFHDSGGFSYEPTNCPDNKGANADLSSRLRQVKTK
;
A
#
# COMPACT_ATOMS: atom_id res chain seq x y z
N MET A 1 66.35 -5.85 -8.42
CA MET A 1 65.34 -6.53 -7.56
C MET A 1 64.10 -5.66 -7.62
N ASN A 2 63.12 -6.07 -8.42
CA ASN A 2 61.96 -5.24 -8.77
C ASN A 2 60.90 -5.32 -7.68
N HIS A 3 60.46 -4.15 -7.24
CA HIS A 3 59.34 -3.97 -6.32
C HIS A 3 58.06 -4.52 -6.95
N ILE A 4 57.48 -5.54 -6.34
CA ILE A 4 56.10 -5.95 -6.59
C ILE A 4 55.34 -5.59 -5.32
N ILE A 5 54.79 -4.38 -5.29
CA ILE A 5 53.80 -3.96 -4.30
C ILE A 5 52.63 -3.43 -5.12
N ILE A 6 51.41 -3.78 -4.71
CA ILE A 6 50.10 -3.35 -5.23
C ILE A 6 49.55 -4.36 -6.27
N PRO A 7 48.48 -5.11 -5.91
CA PRO A 7 47.14 -4.51 -5.99
C PRO A 7 46.20 -4.94 -4.87
N THR A 8 46.33 -4.33 -3.69
CA THR A 8 45.30 -4.37 -2.63
C THR A 8 44.25 -3.25 -2.78
N LEU A 9 44.34 -2.42 -3.83
CA LEU A 9 43.44 -1.27 -4.05
C LEU A 9 42.16 -1.61 -4.83
N PHE A 10 42.02 -2.82 -5.36
CA PHE A 10 40.86 -3.17 -6.21
C PHE A 10 39.68 -3.79 -5.43
N ILE A 11 39.90 -4.24 -4.19
CA ILE A 11 38.88 -4.97 -3.41
C ILE A 11 37.94 -4.02 -2.65
N LEU A 12 38.33 -2.76 -2.41
CA LEU A 12 37.47 -1.80 -1.71
C LEU A 12 36.34 -1.20 -2.57
N PHE A 13 36.40 -1.33 -3.90
CA PHE A 13 35.39 -0.73 -4.78
C PHE A 13 34.08 -1.53 -4.90
N PHE A 14 34.06 -2.80 -4.46
CA PHE A 14 32.87 -3.65 -4.57
C PHE A 14 31.85 -3.48 -3.43
N LEU A 15 32.17 -2.72 -2.38
CA LEU A 15 31.28 -2.58 -1.21
C LEU A 15 30.36 -1.35 -1.22
N VAL A 16 30.40 -0.51 -2.27
CA VAL A 16 29.61 0.75 -2.32
C VAL A 16 28.39 0.68 -3.26
N ALA A 17 28.05 -0.51 -3.79
CA ALA A 17 26.82 -0.68 -4.56
C ALA A 17 25.62 -1.03 -3.66
N CYS A 18 25.34 -0.21 -2.63
CA CYS A 18 24.04 -0.23 -1.97
C CYS A 18 23.12 0.66 -2.82
N THR A 19 22.50 0.07 -3.84
CA THR A 19 21.51 0.78 -4.65
C THR A 19 20.27 1.00 -3.80
N SER A 20 19.89 2.27 -3.63
CA SER A 20 18.59 2.64 -3.08
C SER A 20 17.52 1.96 -3.93
N GLN A 21 16.88 0.91 -3.40
CA GLN A 21 15.75 0.29 -4.07
C GLN A 21 14.60 1.31 -4.05
N ASP A 22 14.33 1.93 -5.20
CA ASP A 22 13.19 2.81 -5.38
C ASP A 22 11.90 2.04 -5.05
N ILE A 23 11.26 2.41 -3.96
CA ILE A 23 9.96 1.85 -3.58
C ILE A 23 8.96 2.30 -4.66
N PRO A 24 8.22 1.38 -5.30
CA PRO A 24 7.21 1.75 -6.28
C PRO A 24 6.24 2.77 -5.67
N LYS A 25 5.99 3.88 -6.37
CA LYS A 25 5.04 4.90 -5.89
C LYS A 25 3.66 4.27 -5.76
N ILE A 26 3.22 4.08 -4.52
CA ILE A 26 1.88 3.61 -4.19
C ILE A 26 0.95 4.82 -4.25
N GLY A 27 -0.13 4.72 -5.04
CA GLY A 27 -1.13 5.79 -5.20
C GLY A 27 -2.07 5.99 -4.00
N TYR A 28 -1.83 5.28 -2.91
CA TYR A 28 -2.68 5.21 -1.72
C TYR A 28 -1.90 5.57 -0.46
N GLN A 29 -2.56 6.20 0.50
CA GLN A 29 -1.97 6.59 1.78
C GLN A 29 -2.16 5.49 2.83
N GLU A 30 -1.28 5.43 3.82
CA GLU A 30 -1.51 4.60 5.01
C GLU A 30 -2.82 4.99 5.70
N ASN A 31 -3.46 4.00 6.33
CA ASN A 31 -4.80 4.08 6.90
C ASN A 31 -5.91 4.49 5.92
N SER A 32 -5.70 4.39 4.60
CA SER A 32 -6.76 4.61 3.62
C SER A 32 -7.49 3.32 3.28
N CYS A 33 -8.74 3.45 2.82
CA CYS A 33 -9.53 2.33 2.34
C CYS A 33 -9.64 2.34 0.81
N ILE A 34 -9.60 1.13 0.26
CA ILE A 34 -9.48 0.87 -1.17
C ILE A 34 -10.54 -0.16 -1.52
N LYS A 35 -11.40 0.16 -2.48
CA LYS A 35 -12.45 -0.73 -2.95
C LYS A 35 -11.97 -1.42 -4.23
N GLU A 36 -12.10 -2.74 -4.25
CA GLU A 36 -11.91 -3.53 -5.46
C GLU A 36 -13.21 -3.55 -6.27
N LEU A 37 -13.07 -3.36 -7.57
CA LEU A 37 -14.14 -3.39 -8.53
C LEU A 37 -13.84 -4.47 -9.55
N ASN A 38 -14.76 -5.41 -9.73
CA ASN A 38 -14.66 -6.34 -10.84
C ASN A 38 -15.12 -5.65 -12.13
N GLU A 39 -14.25 -5.54 -13.14
CA GLU A 39 -14.56 -4.81 -14.37
C GLU A 39 -15.74 -5.42 -15.14
N LYS A 40 -15.88 -6.75 -15.12
CA LYS A 40 -17.00 -7.45 -15.78
C LYS A 40 -18.35 -7.21 -15.09
N TYR A 41 -18.32 -6.95 -13.78
CA TYR A 41 -19.51 -6.77 -12.95
C TYR A 41 -19.62 -5.35 -12.38
N ARG A 42 -18.89 -4.37 -12.92
CA ARG A 42 -18.85 -3.00 -12.40
C ARG A 42 -20.25 -2.38 -12.26
N ASN A 43 -21.16 -2.73 -13.16
CA ASN A 43 -22.55 -2.24 -13.17
C ASN A 43 -23.48 -3.00 -12.21
N ILE A 44 -23.02 -4.10 -11.61
CA ILE A 44 -23.78 -4.93 -10.68
C ILE A 44 -23.21 -4.69 -9.28
N SER A 45 -23.77 -3.68 -8.61
CA SER A 45 -23.32 -3.22 -7.28
C SER A 45 -23.31 -4.29 -6.18
N SER A 46 -23.99 -5.42 -6.39
CA SER A 46 -24.13 -6.51 -5.43
C SER A 46 -23.06 -7.59 -5.52
N LEU A 47 -22.21 -7.62 -6.56
CA LEU A 47 -21.24 -8.69 -6.79
C LEU A 47 -19.80 -8.20 -6.59
N GLY A 48 -19.22 -8.54 -5.44
CA GLY A 48 -17.77 -8.59 -5.25
C GLY A 48 -17.06 -7.24 -5.05
N ASN A 49 -17.56 -6.40 -4.14
CA ASN A 49 -16.88 -5.18 -3.73
C ASN A 49 -16.11 -5.42 -2.43
N ASN A 50 -14.94 -6.07 -2.51
CA ASN A 50 -14.06 -6.17 -1.36
C ASN A 50 -13.55 -4.78 -1.00
N ILE A 51 -13.60 -4.43 0.28
CA ILE A 51 -12.98 -3.20 0.80
C ILE A 51 -11.74 -3.61 1.56
N TYR A 52 -10.60 -3.06 1.16
CA TYR A 52 -9.32 -3.23 1.81
C TYR A 52 -8.94 -1.99 2.59
N ARG A 53 -8.17 -2.16 3.66
CA ARG A 53 -7.50 -1.09 4.38
C ARG A 53 -5.99 -1.26 4.22
N LEU A 54 -5.34 -0.21 3.73
CA LEU A 54 -3.88 -0.14 3.68
C LEU A 54 -3.38 0.32 5.04
N GLU A 55 -2.96 -0.61 5.89
CA GLU A 55 -2.53 -0.29 7.26
C GLU A 55 -1.19 0.43 7.26
N LYS A 56 -0.24 -0.08 6.47
CA LYS A 56 1.15 0.39 6.46
C LYS A 56 1.84 0.10 5.14
N ILE A 57 2.73 1.00 4.75
CA ILE A 57 3.65 0.87 3.63
C ILE A 57 5.03 0.57 4.19
N GLU A 58 5.58 -0.58 3.84
CA GLU A 58 6.91 -1.02 4.29
C GLU A 58 7.85 -1.19 3.10
N GLN A 59 9.16 -1.26 3.36
CA GLN A 59 10.16 -1.51 2.32
C GLN A 59 9.91 -2.81 1.55
N LYS A 60 9.38 -3.83 2.24
CA LYS A 60 9.17 -5.18 1.68
C LYS A 60 7.77 -5.41 1.11
N GLY A 61 6.83 -4.48 1.32
CA GLY A 61 5.47 -4.64 0.84
C GLY A 61 4.45 -3.77 1.57
N LEU A 62 3.20 -4.20 1.51
CA LEU A 62 2.04 -3.55 2.09
C LEU A 62 1.46 -4.43 3.18
N ILE A 63 1.09 -3.84 4.31
CA ILE A 63 0.26 -4.49 5.32
C ILE A 63 -1.19 -4.14 5.01
N VAL A 64 -2.00 -5.15 4.73
CA VAL A 64 -3.38 -4.97 4.25
C VAL A 64 -4.35 -5.76 5.12
N SER A 65 -5.51 -5.16 5.39
CA SER A 65 -6.68 -5.82 5.99
C SER A 65 -7.85 -5.79 5.00
N ILE A 66 -8.77 -6.74 5.08
CA ILE A 66 -10.02 -6.77 4.30
C ILE A 66 -11.22 -6.61 5.24
N TRP A 67 -12.24 -5.89 4.80
CA TRP A 67 -13.50 -5.76 5.51
C TRP A 67 -14.42 -6.93 5.16
N HIS A 68 -14.91 -7.62 6.18
CA HIS A 68 -15.84 -8.72 6.04
C HIS A 68 -16.67 -8.86 7.33
N HIS A 69 -17.96 -9.18 7.25
CA HIS A 69 -18.85 -9.32 8.43
C HIS A 69 -18.70 -8.24 9.52
N ASN A 70 -18.56 -6.97 9.11
CA ASN A 70 -18.37 -5.83 10.01
C ASN A 70 -17.06 -5.80 10.81
N GLU A 71 -16.03 -6.52 10.35
CA GLU A 71 -14.72 -6.59 10.99
C GLU A 71 -13.58 -6.52 9.97
N TRP A 72 -12.41 -6.11 10.45
CA TRP A 72 -11.18 -6.10 9.67
C TRP A 72 -10.40 -7.40 9.87
N TYR A 73 -10.12 -8.09 8.77
CA TYR A 73 -9.33 -9.31 8.76
C TYR A 73 -7.97 -9.05 8.10
N TYR A 74 -6.89 -9.34 8.82
CA TYR A 74 -5.55 -9.20 8.28
C TYR A 74 -5.30 -10.15 7.11
N GLN A 75 -4.75 -9.63 6.01
CA GLN A 75 -4.52 -10.36 4.75
C GLN A 75 -3.05 -10.68 4.46
N GLY A 76 -2.15 -10.40 5.41
CA GLY A 76 -0.72 -10.63 5.24
C GLY A 76 0.02 -9.46 4.58
N HIS A 77 1.31 -9.71 4.29
CA HIS A 77 2.14 -8.82 3.50
C HIS A 77 1.85 -8.99 2.01
N LYS A 78 1.47 -7.91 1.33
CA LYS A 78 1.24 -7.88 -0.11
C LYS A 78 2.38 -7.15 -0.82
N LYS A 79 2.56 -7.39 -2.12
CA LYS A 79 3.52 -6.64 -2.95
C LYS A 79 3.06 -5.18 -3.09
N HIS A 80 3.97 -4.24 -3.34
CA HIS A 80 3.63 -2.83 -3.61
C HIS A 80 2.70 -2.65 -4.82
N THR A 81 2.64 -3.63 -5.71
CA THR A 81 1.77 -3.64 -6.90
C THR A 81 0.39 -4.27 -6.65
N TYR A 82 0.04 -4.61 -5.40
CA TYR A 82 -1.20 -5.34 -5.10
C TYR A 82 -2.47 -4.60 -5.55
N PHE A 83 -2.48 -3.27 -5.38
CA PHE A 83 -3.58 -2.40 -5.80
C PHE A 83 -3.37 -1.79 -7.19
N HIS A 84 -2.63 -2.48 -8.06
CA HIS A 84 -2.50 -2.10 -9.47
C HIS A 84 -3.62 -2.76 -10.26
N ASP A 85 -4.27 -1.99 -11.12
CA ASP A 85 -5.32 -2.50 -12.01
C ASP A 85 -4.80 -3.67 -12.86
N SER A 86 -5.59 -4.73 -12.95
CA SER A 86 -5.30 -5.91 -13.74
C SER A 86 -6.55 -6.28 -14.53
N GLY A 87 -6.43 -7.04 -15.62
CA GLY A 87 -7.49 -7.24 -16.65
C GLY A 87 -8.82 -7.90 -16.22
N GLY A 88 -9.16 -7.89 -14.93
CA GLY A 88 -10.50 -8.11 -14.41
C GLY A 88 -10.83 -7.35 -13.13
N PHE A 89 -9.88 -6.62 -12.53
CA PHE A 89 -10.06 -5.89 -11.29
C PHE A 89 -9.39 -4.53 -11.34
N SER A 90 -10.14 -3.50 -10.96
CA SER A 90 -9.64 -2.14 -10.73
C SER A 90 -9.79 -1.74 -9.27
N TYR A 91 -8.96 -0.85 -8.79
CA TYR A 91 -8.98 -0.40 -7.39
C TYR A 91 -9.28 1.10 -7.31
N GLU A 92 -10.19 1.50 -6.42
CA GLU A 92 -10.54 2.90 -6.21
C GLU A 92 -10.46 3.31 -4.73
N PRO A 93 -10.07 4.56 -4.41
CA PRO A 93 -10.20 5.08 -3.05
C PRO A 93 -11.65 5.06 -2.59
N THR A 94 -11.88 4.68 -1.34
CA THR A 94 -13.23 4.67 -0.75
C THR A 94 -13.22 5.10 0.71
N ASN A 95 -14.42 5.28 1.28
CA ASN A 95 -14.58 5.50 2.71
C ASN A 95 -14.44 4.17 3.46
N CYS A 96 -13.73 4.20 4.59
CA CYS A 96 -13.69 3.03 5.46
C CYS A 96 -15.07 2.79 6.08
N PRO A 97 -15.58 1.56 6.06
CA PRO A 97 -16.92 1.23 6.57
C PRO A 97 -17.10 1.49 8.07
N ASP A 98 -15.99 1.48 8.84
CA ASP A 98 -15.97 1.82 10.26
C ASP A 98 -15.72 3.32 10.54
N ASN A 99 -15.58 4.14 9.50
CA ASN A 99 -15.18 5.56 9.58
C ASN A 99 -13.86 5.79 10.32
N LYS A 100 -12.90 4.86 10.28
CA LYS A 100 -11.58 5.01 10.95
C LYS A 100 -10.39 5.19 10.01
N GLY A 101 -10.64 5.60 8.75
CA GLY A 101 -9.57 5.82 7.76
C GLY A 101 -9.08 7.26 7.66
N ALA A 102 -8.00 7.48 6.89
CA ALA A 102 -7.43 8.79 6.59
C ALA A 102 -8.46 9.79 6.02
N ASN A 103 -9.44 9.31 5.25
CA ASN A 103 -10.55 10.13 4.72
C ASN A 103 -11.70 10.37 5.72
N ALA A 104 -11.74 9.64 6.83
CA ALA A 104 -12.75 9.88 7.86
C ALA A 104 -12.51 11.18 8.63
N ASP A 105 -11.29 11.74 8.54
CA ASP A 105 -10.83 12.78 9.45
C ASP A 105 -11.36 14.19 9.15
N LEU A 106 -11.81 14.52 7.94
CA LEU A 106 -12.28 15.88 7.66
C LEU A 106 -13.77 16.07 7.98
N SER A 107 -14.63 15.17 7.52
CA SER A 107 -16.09 15.32 7.69
C SER A 107 -16.58 14.90 9.08
N SER A 108 -15.89 13.97 9.76
CA SER A 108 -16.22 13.55 11.12
C SER A 108 -15.75 14.57 12.18
N ARG A 109 -14.56 15.17 12.01
CA ARG A 109 -14.09 16.28 12.87
C ARG A 109 -15.01 17.50 12.79
N LEU A 110 -15.49 17.86 11.60
CA LEU A 110 -16.40 18.99 11.42
C LEU A 110 -17.76 18.79 12.13
N ARG A 111 -18.23 17.55 12.28
CA ARG A 111 -19.46 17.25 13.05
C ARG A 111 -19.25 17.40 14.56
N GLN A 112 -18.06 17.07 15.07
CA GLN A 112 -17.72 17.25 16.50
C GLN A 112 -17.57 18.73 16.90
N VAL A 113 -17.21 19.61 15.96
CA VAL A 113 -17.05 21.06 16.24
C VAL A 113 -18.39 21.81 16.27
N LYS A 114 -19.44 21.30 15.62
CA LYS A 114 -20.78 21.94 15.61
C LYS A 114 -21.67 21.58 16.80
N THR A 115 -21.18 20.78 17.75
CA THR A 115 -21.88 20.49 19.01
C THR A 115 -21.10 21.09 20.17
N LYS A 116 -21.18 22.41 20.31
CA LYS A 116 -20.89 23.11 21.56
C LYS A 116 -21.67 24.40 21.63
#